data_AF-D3YVY2-F1
#
_entry.id   AF-D3YVY2-F1
#
_cell.length_a   1.000
_cell.length_b   1.000
_cell.length_c   1.000
_cell.angle_alpha   90.00
_cell.angle_beta   90.00
_cell.angle_gamma   90.00
#
_symmetry.space_group_name_H-M   'P 1'
#
loop_
_entity.id
_entity.type
_entity.pdbx_description
1 polymer ?
#
loop_
_entity_poly.entity_id
_entity_poly.type
_entity_poly.pdbx_seq_one_letter_code
_entity_poly.pdbx_strand_id
1 'polypeptide(L)'
;MKAPTVLAPGILVLLLSLVQRSHGECKEALVKSEMNVNMKYQLPNFTAETPIQNVVLHGHHIYLGATNYIYVLNDKDLQKVSEFKTGPVLEHPDCLPCRDCSSKANSSGGVWKDNINMALLVDTYYDDQLISCGSVNRGTCQRHVLPPDNSADIQSEVHCMFSPEEESG
;
A
#
# COMPACT_ATOMS: atom_id res chain seq x y z
N MET A 1 10.13 30.12 -66.65
CA MET A 1 9.11 29.29 -65.97
C MET A 1 9.45 27.82 -66.21
N LYS A 2 9.41 27.00 -65.17
CA LYS A 2 10.03 25.65 -65.08
C LYS A 2 9.52 24.70 -66.16
N ALA A 3 10.46 24.02 -66.84
CA ALA A 3 10.18 22.93 -67.77
C ALA A 3 9.70 21.68 -67.01
N PRO A 4 8.80 20.87 -67.61
CA PRO A 4 8.32 19.65 -66.99
C PRO A 4 9.39 18.57 -67.11
N THR A 5 9.87 18.06 -65.97
CA THR A 5 10.77 16.91 -65.93
C THR A 5 9.97 15.67 -66.29
N VAL A 6 10.00 15.28 -67.57
CA VAL A 6 9.46 13.99 -68.03
C VAL A 6 10.39 12.91 -67.51
N LEU A 7 9.97 12.23 -66.44
CA LEU A 7 10.66 11.03 -65.97
C LEU A 7 10.48 9.96 -67.05
N ALA A 8 11.54 9.67 -67.81
CA ALA A 8 11.50 8.65 -68.84
C ALA A 8 11.04 7.32 -68.22
N PRO A 9 10.08 6.60 -68.82
CA PRO A 9 9.53 5.37 -68.25
C PRO A 9 10.61 4.32 -67.99
N GLY A 10 11.72 4.35 -68.74
CA GLY A 10 12.87 3.49 -68.51
C GLY A 10 13.57 3.72 -67.16
N ILE A 11 13.63 4.95 -66.66
CA ILE A 11 14.32 5.29 -65.39
C ILE A 11 13.49 4.80 -64.18
N LEU A 12 12.17 4.93 -64.26
CA LEU A 12 11.27 4.43 -63.20
C LEU A 12 11.28 2.88 -63.14
N VAL A 13 11.35 2.22 -64.30
CA VAL A 13 11.47 0.76 -64.41
C VAL A 13 12.84 0.27 -63.89
N LEU A 14 13.93 0.99 -64.18
CA LEU A 14 15.26 0.69 -63.64
C LEU A 14 15.29 0.78 -62.11
N LEU A 15 14.70 1.83 -61.51
CA LEU A 15 14.65 1.97 -60.05
C LEU A 15 13.83 0.86 -59.37
N LEU A 16 12.75 0.39 -59.99
CA LEU A 16 11.97 -0.75 -59.50
C LEU A 16 12.74 -2.08 -59.61
N SER A 17 13.63 -2.23 -60.59
CA SER A 17 14.47 -3.43 -60.73
C SER A 17 15.62 -3.51 -59.71
N LEU A 18 16.03 -2.37 -59.14
CA LEU A 18 17.06 -2.29 -58.08
C LEU A 18 16.49 -2.54 -56.67
N VAL A 19 15.18 -2.51 -56.49
CA VAL A 19 14.54 -2.99 -55.25
C VAL A 19 14.50 -4.52 -55.32
N GLN A 20 15.65 -5.15 -55.08
CA GLN A 20 15.69 -6.58 -54.82
C GLN A 20 14.78 -6.83 -53.62
N ARG A 21 13.66 -7.53 -53.88
CA ARG A 21 12.77 -8.03 -52.84
C ARG A 21 13.63 -8.95 -51.98
N SER A 22 14.12 -8.44 -50.86
CA SER A 22 14.91 -9.22 -49.92
C SER A 22 14.01 -10.35 -49.45
N HIS A 23 14.31 -11.57 -49.90
CA HIS A 23 13.71 -12.81 -49.41
C HIS A 23 14.45 -13.31 -48.15
N GLY A 24 15.04 -12.39 -47.38
CA GLY A 24 15.55 -12.73 -46.06
C GLY A 24 14.36 -13.05 -45.16
N GLU A 25 14.11 -14.33 -44.92
CA GLU A 25 13.24 -14.73 -43.82
C GLU A 25 13.92 -14.26 -42.52
N CYS A 26 13.25 -13.39 -41.76
CA CYS A 26 13.70 -13.09 -40.41
C CYS A 26 13.70 -14.41 -39.64
N LYS A 27 14.88 -14.97 -39.38
CA LYS A 27 15.01 -16.13 -38.52
C LYS A 27 14.53 -15.68 -37.14
N GLU A 28 13.46 -16.28 -36.64
CA GLU A 28 13.05 -16.09 -35.24
C GLU A 28 14.31 -16.24 -34.37
N ALA A 29 14.47 -15.35 -33.40
CA ALA A 29 15.56 -15.46 -32.44
C ALA A 29 15.42 -16.81 -31.71
N LEU A 30 16.14 -17.83 -32.18
CA LEU A 30 16.10 -19.21 -31.66
C LEU A 30 16.60 -19.29 -30.21
N VAL A 31 17.15 -18.20 -29.68
CA VAL A 31 17.64 -18.12 -28.31
C VAL A 31 16.61 -17.35 -27.50
N LYS A 32 15.63 -18.08 -26.97
CA LYS A 32 14.91 -17.62 -25.79
C LYS A 32 15.96 -17.47 -24.70
N SER A 33 16.18 -16.25 -24.20
CA SER A 33 17.10 -16.03 -23.08
C SER A 33 16.69 -16.96 -21.94
N GLU A 34 17.55 -17.92 -21.61
CA GLU A 34 17.30 -18.86 -20.54
C GLU A 34 17.35 -18.11 -19.21
N MET A 35 16.18 -17.78 -18.67
CA MET A 35 16.07 -17.14 -17.36
C MET A 35 16.18 -18.23 -16.28
N ASN A 36 17.25 -18.16 -15.49
CA ASN A 36 17.38 -19.03 -14.33
C ASN A 36 16.44 -18.56 -13.20
N VAL A 37 15.29 -19.23 -13.07
CA VAL A 37 14.29 -18.97 -12.00
C VAL A 37 14.74 -19.46 -10.61
N ASN A 38 15.87 -20.16 -10.52
CA ASN A 38 16.43 -20.68 -9.27
C ASN A 38 17.53 -19.78 -8.68
N MET A 39 17.65 -18.54 -9.17
CA MET A 39 18.54 -17.53 -8.59
C MET A 39 18.04 -17.14 -7.20
N LYS A 40 18.95 -17.08 -6.22
CA LYS A 40 18.67 -16.66 -4.85
C LYS A 40 19.14 -15.22 -4.64
N TYR A 41 18.22 -14.37 -4.17
CA TYR A 41 18.51 -12.98 -3.84
C TYR A 41 18.44 -12.79 -2.33
N GLN A 42 19.38 -12.02 -1.79
CA GLN A 42 19.31 -11.53 -0.41
C GLN A 42 18.68 -10.14 -0.46
N LEU A 43 17.43 -10.05 -0.02
CA LEU A 43 16.66 -8.82 0.00
C LEU A 43 16.40 -8.41 1.46
N PRO A 44 16.35 -7.09 1.76
CA PRO A 44 15.86 -6.61 3.04
C PRO A 44 14.48 -7.20 3.31
N ASN A 45 14.24 -7.63 4.54
CA ASN A 45 12.99 -8.23 4.94
C ASN A 45 12.66 -7.87 6.39
N PHE A 46 11.37 -7.84 6.68
CA PHE A 46 10.82 -7.69 8.02
C PHE A 46 9.84 -8.84 8.26
N THR A 47 9.85 -9.41 9.46
CA THR A 47 8.91 -10.45 9.89
C THR A 47 8.12 -9.93 11.08
N ALA A 48 6.81 -9.73 10.87
CA ALA A 48 5.88 -9.35 11.92
C ALA A 48 5.55 -10.52 12.84
N GLU A 49 5.20 -10.23 14.10
CA GLU A 49 4.72 -11.26 15.05
C GLU A 49 3.31 -11.77 14.68
N THR A 50 2.55 -10.95 13.95
CA THR A 50 1.17 -11.22 13.56
C THR A 50 0.97 -10.98 12.06
N PRO A 51 -0.08 -11.57 11.45
CA PRO A 51 -0.34 -11.40 10.02
C PRO A 51 -0.49 -9.92 9.64
N ILE A 52 0.12 -9.53 8.52
CA ILE A 52 0.02 -8.18 7.93
C ILE A 52 -1.18 -8.16 6.96
N GLN A 53 -2.03 -7.15 7.05
CA GLN A 53 -3.19 -6.95 6.19
C GLN A 53 -3.01 -5.82 5.18
N ASN A 54 -2.54 -4.64 5.62
CA ASN A 54 -2.42 -3.45 4.78
C ASN A 54 -1.05 -2.81 4.91
N VAL A 55 -0.63 -2.08 3.88
CA VAL A 55 0.65 -1.38 3.81
C VAL A 55 0.48 0.00 3.20
N VAL A 56 1.15 1.00 3.78
CA VAL A 56 1.22 2.37 3.25
C VAL A 56 2.65 2.87 3.35
N LEU A 57 3.13 3.58 2.33
CA LEU A 57 4.43 4.26 2.32
C LEU A 57 4.19 5.77 2.41
N HIS A 58 4.78 6.43 3.41
CA HIS A 58 4.71 7.88 3.57
C HIS A 58 5.89 8.41 4.38
N GLY A 59 6.46 9.57 4.00
CA GLY A 59 7.52 10.23 4.77
C GLY A 59 8.74 9.36 5.10
N HIS A 60 9.25 8.58 4.14
CA HIS A 60 10.36 7.62 4.33
C HIS A 60 10.10 6.47 5.32
N HIS A 61 8.83 6.22 5.62
CA HIS A 61 8.41 5.15 6.51
C HIS A 61 7.35 4.28 5.85
N ILE A 62 7.40 2.98 6.15
CA ILE A 62 6.42 1.99 5.73
C ILE A 62 5.56 1.64 6.95
N TYR A 63 4.27 1.93 6.88
CA TYR A 63 3.29 1.60 7.90
C TYR A 63 2.62 0.29 7.52
N LEU A 64 2.65 -0.68 8.43
CA LEU A 64 2.06 -2.00 8.25
C LEU A 64 0.91 -2.18 9.24
N GLY A 65 -0.30 -2.31 8.72
CA GLY A 65 -1.46 -2.70 9.49
C GLY A 65 -1.46 -4.22 9.66
N ALA A 66 -1.35 -4.70 10.89
CA ALA A 66 -1.28 -6.11 11.24
C ALA A 66 -2.35 -6.46 12.30
N THR A 67 -2.51 -7.75 12.60
CA THR A 67 -3.43 -8.16 13.66
C THR A 67 -2.89 -7.65 15.01
N ASN A 68 -3.70 -6.86 15.72
CA ASN A 68 -3.40 -6.23 17.01
C ASN A 68 -2.26 -5.20 17.00
N TYR A 69 -1.68 -4.87 15.84
CA TYR A 69 -0.54 -3.96 15.75
C TYR A 69 -0.57 -3.08 14.50
N ILE A 70 0.03 -1.90 14.61
CA ILE A 70 0.57 -1.15 13.48
C ILE A 70 2.07 -1.09 13.66
N TYR A 71 2.85 -1.54 12.68
CA TYR A 71 4.31 -1.42 12.69
C TYR A 71 4.73 -0.27 11.79
N VAL A 72 5.80 0.44 12.16
CA VAL A 72 6.44 1.44 11.30
C VAL A 72 7.87 0.99 11.03
N LEU A 73 8.21 0.90 9.76
CA LEU A 73 9.54 0.50 9.30
C LEU A 73 10.23 1.66 8.58
N ASN A 74 11.56 1.68 8.61
CA ASN A 74 12.35 2.53 7.72
C ASN A 74 12.27 2.01 6.27
N ASP A 75 12.12 2.90 5.28
CA ASP A 75 11.97 2.52 3.88
C ASP A 75 13.26 1.96 3.22
N LYS A 76 14.43 2.18 3.82
CA LYS A 76 15.73 1.73 3.26
C LYS A 76 16.08 0.30 3.61
N ASP A 77 15.85 -0.11 4.84
CA ASP A 77 16.33 -1.38 5.39
C ASP A 77 15.23 -2.24 6.03
N LEU A 78 13.98 -1.74 6.06
CA LEU A 78 12.83 -2.39 6.69
C LEU A 78 12.98 -2.60 8.21
N GLN A 79 13.90 -1.87 8.86
CA GLN A 79 14.04 -1.93 10.32
C GLN A 79 12.79 -1.33 10.99
N LYS A 80 12.21 -2.06 11.94
CA LYS A 80 11.12 -1.55 12.79
C LYS A 80 11.63 -0.40 13.66
N VAL A 81 11.07 0.79 13.47
CA VAL A 81 11.41 1.99 14.22
C VAL A 81 10.38 2.31 15.32
N SER A 82 9.13 1.90 15.12
CA SER A 82 8.07 2.02 16.13
C SER A 82 6.96 1.00 15.90
N GLU A 83 6.08 0.86 16.89
CA GLU A 83 4.87 0.04 16.78
C GLU A 83 3.76 0.66 17.63
N PHE A 84 2.50 0.36 17.31
CA PHE A 84 1.33 0.76 18.10
C PHE A 84 0.43 -0.45 18.28
N LYS A 85 0.04 -0.74 19.51
CA LYS A 85 -0.82 -1.88 19.83
C LYS A 85 -2.28 -1.49 19.65
N THR A 86 -2.96 -2.13 18.71
CA THR A 86 -4.38 -1.90 18.39
C THR A 86 -5.32 -2.92 19.04
N GLY A 87 -4.79 -3.98 19.65
CA GLY A 87 -5.58 -5.02 20.30
C GLY A 87 -4.75 -6.07 21.05
N PRO A 88 -5.35 -7.20 21.47
CA PRO A 88 -6.77 -7.51 21.36
C PRO A 88 -7.62 -6.51 22.15
N VAL A 89 -8.88 -6.35 21.75
CA VAL A 89 -9.83 -5.43 22.38
C VAL A 89 -10.96 -6.22 23.01
N LEU A 90 -11.44 -5.76 24.16
CA LEU A 90 -12.62 -6.32 24.80
C LEU A 90 -13.88 -5.72 24.18
N GLU A 91 -14.69 -6.55 23.52
CA GLU A 91 -16.00 -6.16 23.02
C GLU A 91 -17.10 -6.55 24.01
N HIS A 92 -18.10 -5.69 24.14
CA HIS A 92 -19.30 -5.93 24.95
C HIS A 92 -20.49 -5.22 24.28
N PRO A 93 -21.73 -5.76 24.33
CA PRO A 93 -22.90 -5.12 23.71
C PRO A 93 -23.10 -3.65 24.13
N ASP A 94 -22.93 -3.37 25.41
CA ASP A 94 -23.03 -2.01 26.00
C ASP A 94 -21.77 -1.15 25.85
N CYS A 95 -20.71 -1.66 25.21
CA CYS A 95 -19.49 -0.91 24.96
C CYS A 95 -19.69 -0.03 23.71
N LEU A 96 -19.75 1.28 23.91
CA LEU A 96 -19.73 2.23 22.80
C LEU A 96 -18.31 2.34 22.24
N PRO A 97 -18.15 2.59 20.92
CA PRO A 97 -16.84 2.87 20.34
C PRO A 97 -16.11 4.02 21.06
N CYS A 98 -14.78 3.98 21.02
CA CYS A 98 -13.89 4.98 21.61
C CYS A 98 -14.00 5.15 23.13
N ARG A 99 -14.69 4.25 23.83
CA ARG A 99 -14.70 4.18 25.29
C ARG A 99 -13.86 3.01 25.78
N ASP A 100 -13.17 3.22 26.90
CA ASP A 100 -12.51 2.11 27.58
C ASP A 100 -13.56 1.22 28.24
N CYS A 101 -13.56 -0.05 27.83
CA CYS A 101 -14.48 -1.06 28.30
C CYS A 101 -13.81 -2.07 29.25
N SER A 102 -12.57 -1.79 29.69
CA SER A 102 -11.83 -2.60 30.65
C SER A 102 -12.62 -2.95 31.92
N SER A 103 -13.47 -2.03 32.41
CA SER A 103 -14.33 -2.26 33.58
C SER A 103 -15.37 -3.37 33.37
N LYS A 104 -15.66 -3.74 32.13
CA LYS A 104 -16.59 -4.80 31.73
C LYS A 104 -15.90 -6.15 31.53
N ALA A 105 -14.59 -6.27 31.80
CA ALA A 105 -13.85 -7.53 31.62
C ALA A 105 -14.43 -8.70 32.44
N ASN A 106 -15.00 -8.40 33.61
CA ASN A 106 -15.60 -9.41 34.50
C ASN A 106 -17.13 -9.51 34.36
N SER A 107 -17.75 -8.78 33.43
CA SER A 107 -19.21 -8.86 33.24
C SER A 107 -19.58 -9.96 32.24
N SER A 108 -20.78 -10.53 32.43
CA SER A 108 -21.36 -11.47 31.48
C SER A 108 -21.53 -10.78 30.11
N GLY A 109 -20.87 -11.30 29.09
CA GLY A 109 -20.96 -10.78 27.71
C GLY A 109 -19.71 -10.08 27.19
N GLY A 110 -18.66 -9.92 28.00
CA GLY A 110 -17.36 -9.44 27.54
C GLY A 110 -16.60 -10.52 26.76
N VAL A 111 -16.14 -10.20 25.55
CA VAL A 111 -15.38 -11.13 24.70
C VAL A 111 -14.14 -10.43 24.16
N TRP A 112 -12.97 -11.02 24.40
CA TRP A 112 -11.72 -10.56 23.78
C TRP A 112 -11.71 -10.92 22.30
N LYS A 113 -11.41 -9.93 21.46
CA LYS A 113 -11.33 -10.06 20.01
C LYS A 113 -10.02 -9.49 19.49
N ASP A 114 -9.42 -10.20 18.55
CA ASP A 114 -8.30 -9.67 17.80
C ASP A 114 -8.77 -8.52 16.90
N ASN A 115 -7.95 -7.48 16.84
CA ASN A 115 -8.17 -6.33 15.99
C ASN A 115 -7.43 -6.54 14.66
N ILE A 116 -8.14 -6.95 13.63
CA ILE A 116 -7.62 -7.11 12.28
C ILE A 116 -7.65 -5.75 11.59
N ASN A 117 -6.52 -5.31 11.03
CA ASN A 117 -6.50 -4.04 10.30
C ASN A 117 -7.32 -4.17 8.99
N MET A 118 -8.38 -3.39 8.87
CA MET A 118 -9.30 -3.40 7.73
C MET A 118 -9.00 -2.28 6.74
N ALA A 119 -8.52 -1.14 7.23
CA ALA A 119 -8.06 -0.03 6.40
C ALA A 119 -6.86 0.66 7.05
N LEU A 120 -5.96 1.15 6.20
CA LEU A 120 -4.81 1.97 6.55
C LEU A 120 -4.58 2.96 5.42
N LEU A 121 -4.63 4.26 5.72
CA LEU A 121 -4.44 5.32 4.73
C LEU A 121 -3.76 6.52 5.38
N VAL A 122 -3.13 7.36 4.56
CA VAL A 122 -2.54 8.63 5.01
C VAL A 122 -3.34 9.77 4.37
N ASP A 123 -3.75 10.72 5.19
CA ASP A 123 -4.28 12.00 4.76
C ASP A 123 -3.22 13.09 4.98
N THR A 124 -2.99 13.90 3.96
CA THR A 124 -2.00 14.98 3.93
C THR A 124 -2.62 16.34 3.62
N TYR A 125 -3.96 16.43 3.60
CA TYR A 125 -4.66 17.67 3.25
C TYR A 125 -4.60 18.71 4.37
N TYR A 126 -4.67 18.26 5.63
CA TYR A 126 -4.50 19.09 6.81
C TYR A 126 -3.09 18.88 7.38
N ASP A 127 -3.00 18.31 8.59
CA ASP A 127 -1.76 17.74 9.10
C ASP A 127 -1.61 16.31 8.55
N ASP A 128 -0.36 15.87 8.35
CA ASP A 128 -0.07 14.49 8.00
C ASP A 128 -0.63 13.57 9.08
N GLN A 129 -1.58 12.72 8.72
CA GLN A 129 -2.24 11.83 9.66
C GLN A 129 -2.42 10.44 9.06
N LEU A 130 -2.01 9.43 9.82
CA LEU A 130 -2.27 8.03 9.51
C LEU A 130 -3.64 7.66 10.06
N ILE A 131 -4.57 7.26 9.21
CA ILE A 131 -5.89 6.79 9.59
C ILE A 131 -5.90 5.27 9.53
N SER A 132 -6.27 4.63 10.65
CA SER A 132 -6.35 3.19 10.79
C SER A 132 -7.76 2.76 11.22
N CYS A 133 -8.31 1.73 10.58
CA CYS A 133 -9.62 1.18 10.92
C CYS A 133 -9.50 -0.33 11.15
N GLY A 134 -10.11 -0.80 12.23
CA GLY A 134 -10.02 -2.19 12.70
C GLY A 134 -11.30 -2.99 12.50
N SER A 135 -11.24 -4.30 12.70
CA SER A 135 -12.41 -5.20 12.69
C SER A 135 -13.27 -5.10 13.95
N VAL A 136 -12.73 -4.54 15.03
CA VAL A 136 -13.38 -4.37 16.33
C VAL A 136 -14.05 -3.00 16.46
N ASN A 137 -14.73 -2.74 17.57
CA ASN A 137 -15.37 -1.44 17.85
C ASN A 137 -16.31 -1.00 16.72
N ARG A 138 -17.01 -1.97 16.11
CA ARG A 138 -17.96 -1.76 15.01
C ARG A 138 -17.33 -1.07 13.77
N GLY A 139 -16.03 -1.27 13.55
CA GLY A 139 -15.33 -0.68 12.40
C GLY A 139 -14.88 0.76 12.60
N THR A 140 -14.91 1.27 13.83
CA THR A 140 -14.50 2.66 14.13
C THR A 140 -13.02 2.87 13.82
N CYS A 141 -12.71 4.02 13.21
CA CYS A 141 -11.36 4.39 12.86
C CYS A 141 -10.68 5.24 13.95
N GLN A 142 -9.36 5.29 13.89
CA GLN A 142 -8.50 6.16 14.67
C GLN A 142 -7.59 6.95 13.72
N ARG A 143 -7.32 8.21 14.05
CA ARG A 143 -6.30 9.00 13.37
C ARG A 143 -5.09 9.19 14.28
N HIS A 144 -3.90 8.96 13.74
CA HIS A 144 -2.62 9.20 14.38
C HIS A 144 -2.00 10.42 13.70
N VAL A 145 -1.90 11.54 14.40
CA VAL A 145 -1.27 12.75 13.86
C VAL A 145 0.23 12.51 13.83
N LEU A 146 0.86 12.68 12.67
CA LEU A 146 2.28 12.43 12.46
C LEU A 146 3.05 13.72 12.70
N PRO A 147 3.96 13.78 13.70
CA PRO A 147 4.78 14.95 13.92
C PRO A 147 5.67 15.26 12.70
N PRO A 148 5.78 16.53 12.26
CA PRO A 148 6.60 16.90 11.10
C PRO A 148 8.08 16.49 11.21
N ASP A 149 8.61 16.50 12.43
CA ASP A 149 10.00 16.15 12.72
C ASP A 149 10.23 14.64 12.89
N ASN A 150 9.16 13.86 13.09
CA ASN A 150 9.24 12.43 13.33
C ASN A 150 7.95 11.72 12.91
N SER A 151 7.81 11.45 11.61
CA SER A 151 6.65 10.71 11.09
C SER A 151 6.58 9.26 11.57
N ALA A 152 7.64 8.72 12.21
CA ALA A 152 7.58 7.39 12.81
C ALA A 152 6.83 7.37 14.15
N ASP A 153 6.57 8.53 14.77
CA ASP A 153 5.78 8.61 15.99
C ASP A 153 4.28 8.52 15.66
N ILE A 154 3.72 7.35 15.92
CA ILE A 154 2.29 7.05 15.77
C ILE A 154 1.57 6.92 17.12
N GLN A 155 2.22 7.31 18.21
CA GLN A 155 1.71 7.11 19.58
C GLN A 155 1.36 8.42 20.29
N SER A 156 2.06 9.51 20.00
CA SER A 156 1.94 10.76 20.77
C SER A 156 0.57 11.41 20.67
N GLU A 157 -0.06 11.37 19.49
CA GLU A 157 -1.34 12.01 19.26
C GLU A 157 -2.29 11.10 18.47
N VAL A 158 -3.18 10.41 19.21
CA VAL A 158 -4.14 9.45 18.65
C VAL A 158 -5.56 9.85 19.03
N HIS A 159 -6.40 10.05 18.03
CA HIS A 159 -7.80 10.44 18.20
C HIS A 159 -8.73 9.41 17.59
N CYS A 160 -9.71 8.98 18.36
CA CYS A 160 -10.73 8.04 17.89
C CYS A 160 -11.83 8.80 17.12
N MET A 161 -12.17 8.33 15.93
CA MET A 161 -13.08 9.02 15.00
C MET A 161 -14.53 8.59 15.22
N PHE A 162 -15.09 8.95 16.38
CA PHE A 162 -16.48 8.68 16.73
C PHE A 162 -17.09 9.90 17.42
N SER A 163 -18.28 10.28 16.98
CA SER A 163 -19.16 11.22 17.69
C SER A 163 -20.46 10.49 17.99
N PRO A 164 -20.98 10.53 19.24
CA PRO A 164 -22.33 10.06 19.49
C PRO A 164 -23.32 10.89 18.69
N GLU A 165 -24.36 10.25 18.16
CA GLU A 165 -25.51 10.98 17.61
C GLU A 165 -26.24 11.66 18.77
N GLU A 166 -26.54 12.95 18.65
CA GLU A 166 -27.45 13.61 19.58
C GLU A 166 -28.86 13.03 19.36
N GLU A 167 -29.40 12.35 20.37
CA GLU A 167 -30.82 11.99 20.39
C GLU A 167 -31.63 13.29 20.33
N SER A 168 -32.15 13.61 19.14
CA SER A 168 -33.15 14.65 18.96
C SER A 168 -34.43 14.11 19.60
N GLY A 169 -34.70 14.55 20.84
CA GLY A 169 -35.90 14.20 21.60
C GLY A 169 -37.20 14.62 20.94
#